data_AF-A0A172UAY1-F1
#
_entry.id   AF-A0A172UAY1-F1
#
_cell.length_a   1.000
_cell.length_b   1.000
_cell.length_c   1.000
_cell.angle_alpha   90.00
_cell.angle_beta   90.00
_cell.angle_gamma   90.00
#
_symmetry.space_group_name_H-M   'P 1'
#
loop_
_entity.id
_entity.type
_entity.pdbx_description
1 polymer ?
#
loop_
_entity_poly.entity_id
_entity_poly.type
_entity_poly.pdbx_seq_one_letter_code
_entity_poly.pdbx_strand_id
1 'polypeptide(L)'
;MTRTEAILNKGQTLFEDKSYILLWTKFLGLSLLALTSYYVYDKQKKLLIKLNGREKAYLMGVSYYLTNQHGLSPRAVIDNTGLFKDVCRAIADRNGGFYKNFFSENSKDQAKNYAAQTYRKNKNGKD
;
A
#
# COMPACT_ATOMS: atom_id res chain seq x y z
N MET A 1 -1.34 -14.10 23.42
CA MET A 1 -1.54 -13.52 22.07
C MET A 1 -0.63 -12.30 21.95
N THR A 2 0.29 -12.30 20.99
CA THR A 2 1.18 -11.16 20.75
C THR A 2 0.42 -10.01 20.06
N ARG A 3 0.91 -8.77 20.18
CA ARG A 3 0.34 -7.62 19.45
C ARG A 3 0.29 -7.87 17.94
N THR A 4 1.30 -8.57 17.41
CA THR A 4 1.39 -8.98 16.01
C THR A 4 0.25 -9.94 15.64
N GLU A 5 0.05 -11.01 16.41
CA GLU A 5 -1.07 -11.95 16.20
C GLU A 5 -2.43 -11.27 16.28
N ALA A 6 -2.62 -10.34 17.22
CA ALA A 6 -3.88 -9.61 17.34
C ALA A 6 -4.17 -8.75 16.10
N ILE A 7 -3.15 -8.09 15.54
CA ILE A 7 -3.29 -7.27 14.33
C ILE A 7 -3.46 -8.13 13.08
N LEU A 8 -2.75 -9.25 12.97
CA LEU A 8 -2.91 -10.18 11.85
C LEU A 8 -4.32 -10.80 11.82
N ASN A 9 -4.92 -11.07 12.99
CA ASN A 9 -6.27 -11.65 13.07
C ASN A 9 -7.40 -10.62 12.94
N LYS A 10 -7.20 -9.37 13.41
CA LYS A 10 -8.26 -8.33 13.42
C LYS A 10 -8.13 -7.30 12.30
N GLY A 11 -6.94 -7.18 11.70
CA GLY A 11 -6.70 -6.29 10.58
C GLY A 11 -7.37 -6.82 9.33
N GLN A 12 -7.87 -5.91 8.50
CA GLN A 12 -8.37 -6.30 7.19
C GLN A 12 -7.22 -6.22 6.18
N THR A 13 -7.05 -7.30 5.42
CA THR A 13 -6.02 -7.41 4.40
C THR A 13 -6.38 -6.54 3.19
N LEU A 14 -5.46 -5.65 2.83
CA LEU A 14 -5.52 -4.84 1.60
C LEU A 14 -4.69 -5.45 0.47
N PHE A 15 -3.61 -6.14 0.82
CA PHE A 15 -2.74 -6.83 -0.10
C PHE A 15 -2.03 -7.98 0.59
N GLU A 16 -1.84 -9.07 -0.13
CA GLU A 16 -1.05 -10.20 0.33
C GLU A 16 -0.33 -10.85 -0.86
N ASP A 17 0.98 -11.07 -0.71
CA ASP A 17 1.75 -11.92 -1.61
C ASP A 17 2.60 -12.93 -0.82
N LYS A 18 3.56 -13.57 -1.48
CA LYS A 18 4.45 -14.56 -0.84
C LYS A 18 5.35 -13.94 0.23
N SER A 19 5.64 -12.65 0.17
CA SER A 19 6.62 -11.97 1.01
C SER A 19 5.97 -11.06 2.06
N TYR A 20 4.85 -10.41 1.72
CA TYR A 20 4.28 -9.33 2.52
C TYR A 20 2.76 -9.48 2.71
N ILE A 21 2.27 -8.90 3.81
CA ILE A 21 0.85 -8.61 4.01
C ILE A 21 0.72 -7.13 4.33
N LEU A 22 -0.10 -6.39 3.57
CA LEU A 22 -0.55 -5.05 3.91
C LEU A 22 -1.89 -5.14 4.61
N LEU A 23 -1.95 -4.63 5.83
CA LEU A 23 -3.13 -4.62 6.68
C LEU A 23 -3.56 -3.19 6.96
N TRP A 24 -4.86 -2.96 7.05
CA TRP A 24 -5.41 -1.77 7.70
C TRP A 24 -6.24 -2.15 8.93
N THR A 25 -6.24 -1.29 9.94
CA THR A 25 -7.06 -1.47 11.16
C THR A 25 -7.91 -0.22 11.38
N LYS A 26 -9.22 -0.42 11.56
CA LYS A 26 -10.15 0.65 11.96
C LYS A 26 -9.87 1.04 13.42
N PHE A 27 -10.08 2.31 13.75
CA PHE A 27 -10.09 2.77 15.13
C PHE A 27 -11.54 2.74 15.64
N LEU A 28 -11.85 1.83 16.57
CA LEU A 28 -13.13 1.76 17.32
C LEU A 28 -14.40 1.98 16.48
N GLY A 29 -14.52 1.32 15.32
CA GLY A 29 -15.74 1.37 14.50
C GLY A 29 -15.95 2.66 13.68
N LEU A 30 -15.20 3.73 13.93
CA LEU A 30 -15.25 4.98 13.15
C LEU A 30 -14.30 4.89 11.95
N SER A 31 -14.84 5.01 10.74
CA SER A 31 -14.09 5.00 9.47
C SER A 31 -13.41 6.35 9.17
N LEU A 32 -12.93 7.06 10.19
CA LEU A 32 -12.10 8.24 9.94
C LEU A 32 -10.77 7.80 9.34
N LEU A 33 -10.55 8.14 8.07
CA LEU A 33 -9.29 7.93 7.34
C LEU A 33 -8.07 8.46 8.11
N ALA A 34 -8.23 9.47 8.97
CA ALA A 34 -7.17 9.98 9.84
C ALA A 34 -6.73 8.97 10.94
N LEU A 35 -7.66 8.18 11.46
CA LEU A 35 -7.45 7.26 12.59
C LEU A 35 -7.12 5.81 12.16
N THR A 36 -7.27 5.49 10.88
CA THR A 36 -6.87 4.18 10.35
C THR A 36 -5.36 3.98 10.48
N SER A 37 -4.94 2.83 11.00
CA SER A 37 -3.52 2.46 11.02
C SER A 37 -3.26 1.43 9.93
N TYR A 38 -2.16 1.61 9.20
CA TYR A 38 -1.68 0.65 8.20
C TYR A 38 -0.46 -0.09 8.76
N TYR A 39 -0.37 -1.37 8.46
CA TYR A 39 0.74 -2.23 8.87
C TYR A 39 1.23 -3.06 7.70
N VAL A 40 2.54 -3.22 7.61
CA VAL A 40 3.18 -4.17 6.70
C VAL A 40 3.74 -5.30 7.55
N TYR A 41 3.30 -6.52 7.28
CA TYR A 41 3.88 -7.72 7.85
C TYR A 41 4.88 -8.31 6.85
N ASP A 42 6.15 -8.35 7.23
CA ASP A 42 7.21 -9.06 6.51
C ASP A 42 7.20 -10.52 6.99
N LYS A 43 6.78 -11.44 6.11
CA LYS A 43 6.63 -12.87 6.43
C LYS A 43 7.98 -13.53 6.71
N GLN A 44 9.04 -13.10 6.02
CA GLN A 44 10.38 -13.67 6.17
C GLN A 44 10.99 -13.26 7.51
N LYS A 45 10.89 -11.97 7.85
CA LYS A 45 11.41 -11.44 9.12
C LYS A 45 10.47 -11.66 10.31
N LYS A 46 9.25 -12.16 10.05
CA LYS A 46 8.14 -12.26 11.01
C LYS A 46 7.87 -10.94 11.74
N LEU A 47 8.03 -9.81 11.04
CA LEU A 47 8.04 -8.48 11.62
C LEU A 47 6.83 -7.69 11.16
N LEU A 48 6.09 -7.11 12.11
CA LEU A 48 4.99 -6.20 11.84
C LEU A 48 5.46 -4.75 11.98
N ILE A 49 5.36 -3.99 10.90
CA ILE A 49 5.84 -2.62 10.80
C ILE A 49 4.64 -1.69 10.61
N LYS A 50 4.42 -0.79 11.56
CA LYS A 50 3.38 0.24 11.44
C LYS A 50 3.84 1.35 10.50
N LEU A 51 2.97 1.80 9.59
CA LEU A 51 3.23 2.99 8.78
C LEU A 51 3.19 4.26 9.64
N ASN A 52 4.13 5.17 9.42
CA ASN A 52 4.14 6.52 9.99
C ASN A 52 3.23 7.47 9.20
N GLY A 53 3.06 8.70 9.70
CA GLY A 53 2.18 9.70 9.09
C GLY A 53 2.55 10.05 7.64
N ARG A 54 3.85 10.17 7.34
CA ARG A 54 4.36 10.47 5.99
C ARG A 54 4.09 9.31 5.02
N GLU A 55 4.41 8.09 5.42
CA GLU A 55 4.20 6.88 4.62
C GLU A 55 2.71 6.68 4.31
N LYS A 56 1.85 6.91 5.31
CA LYS A 56 0.39 6.87 5.15
C LYS A 56 -0.12 7.94 4.20
N ALA A 57 0.32 9.19 4.38
CA ALA A 57 -0.07 10.31 3.51
C ALA A 57 0.36 10.05 2.06
N TYR A 58 1.54 9.48 1.86
CA TYR A 58 2.04 9.10 0.55
C TYR A 58 1.15 8.03 -0.12
N LEU A 59 0.88 6.91 0.56
CA LEU A 59 0.01 5.85 0.05
C LEU A 59 -1.38 6.38 -0.32
N MET A 60 -1.95 7.22 0.54
CA MET A 60 -3.23 7.88 0.29
C MET A 60 -3.16 8.84 -0.90
N GLY A 61 -2.09 9.61 -1.03
CA GLY A 61 -1.88 10.54 -2.14
C GLY A 61 -1.80 9.83 -3.48
N VAL A 62 -1.00 8.75 -3.58
CA VAL A 62 -0.91 7.95 -4.81
C VAL A 62 -2.29 7.38 -5.16
N SER A 63 -2.97 6.78 -4.17
CA SER A 63 -4.32 6.22 -4.37
C SER A 63 -5.32 7.28 -4.83
N TYR A 64 -5.27 8.48 -4.26
CA TYR A 64 -6.13 9.62 -4.63
C TYR A 64 -5.91 10.05 -6.08
N TYR A 65 -4.66 10.18 -6.52
CA TYR A 65 -4.37 10.58 -7.90
C TYR A 65 -4.73 9.50 -8.91
N LEU A 66 -4.53 8.22 -8.57
CA LEU A 66 -4.98 7.11 -9.41
C LEU A 66 -6.49 7.14 -9.65
N THR A 67 -7.28 7.41 -8.61
CA THR A 67 -8.75 7.45 -8.73
C THR A 67 -9.25 8.73 -9.39
N ASN A 68 -8.78 9.90 -8.93
CA ASN A 68 -9.36 11.18 -9.33
C ASN A 68 -8.77 11.77 -10.62
N GLN A 69 -7.49 11.50 -10.92
CA GLN A 69 -6.83 12.04 -12.13
C GLN A 69 -6.69 11.00 -13.24
N HIS A 70 -6.55 9.72 -12.89
CA HIS A 70 -6.40 8.64 -13.86
C HIS A 70 -7.64 7.73 -13.95
N GLY A 71 -8.76 8.08 -13.29
CA GLY A 71 -10.03 7.39 -13.46
C GLY A 71 -10.02 5.91 -13.10
N LEU A 72 -9.03 5.44 -12.33
CA LEU A 72 -9.00 4.07 -11.85
C LEU A 72 -10.08 3.90 -10.78
N SER A 73 -10.86 2.83 -10.85
CA SER A 73 -11.79 2.52 -9.77
C SER A 73 -10.99 2.21 -8.49
N PRO A 74 -11.54 2.48 -7.28
CA PRO A 74 -10.88 2.10 -6.03
C PRO A 74 -10.49 0.62 -5.99
N ARG A 75 -11.31 -0.25 -6.61
CA ARG A 75 -11.02 -1.67 -6.77
C ARG A 75 -9.81 -1.91 -7.67
N ALA A 76 -9.71 -1.23 -8.81
CA ALA A 76 -8.54 -1.34 -9.69
C ALA A 76 -7.24 -0.82 -9.05
N VAL A 77 -7.34 0.15 -8.13
CA VAL A 77 -6.18 0.58 -7.33
C VAL A 77 -5.77 -0.51 -6.35
N ILE A 78 -6.73 -1.19 -5.71
CA ILE A 78 -6.44 -2.30 -4.80
C ILE A 78 -5.82 -3.48 -5.56
N ASP A 79 -6.36 -3.79 -6.74
CA ASP A 79 -5.88 -4.86 -7.60
C ASP A 79 -4.55 -4.50 -8.31
N ASN A 80 -4.08 -3.25 -8.18
CA ASN A 80 -2.75 -2.85 -8.62
C ASN A 80 -1.69 -3.38 -7.65
N THR A 81 -1.39 -4.67 -7.80
CA THR A 81 -0.38 -5.38 -7.00
C THR A 81 0.99 -4.72 -7.02
N GLY A 82 1.31 -3.93 -8.05
CA GLY A 82 2.58 -3.21 -8.15
C GLY A 82 2.72 -2.16 -7.04
N LEU A 83 1.73 -1.27 -6.91
CA LEU A 83 1.76 -0.20 -5.90
C LEU A 83 1.93 -0.75 -4.49
N PHE A 84 1.06 -1.68 -4.08
CA PHE A 84 1.08 -2.17 -2.70
C PHE A 84 2.32 -3.01 -2.41
N LYS A 85 2.82 -3.78 -3.39
CA LYS A 85 4.07 -4.52 -3.25
C LYS A 85 5.27 -3.59 -3.06
N ASP A 86 5.37 -2.54 -3.88
CA ASP A 86 6.47 -1.58 -3.77
C ASP A 86 6.40 -0.79 -2.45
N VAL A 87 5.19 -0.43 -2.00
CA VAL A 87 4.99 0.15 -0.67
C VAL A 87 5.44 -0.83 0.42
N CYS A 88 4.99 -2.08 0.39
CA CYS A 88 5.41 -3.08 1.38
C CYS A 88 6.93 -3.25 1.41
N ARG A 89 7.57 -3.34 0.24
CA ARG A 89 9.02 -3.44 0.12
C ARG A 89 9.74 -2.23 0.68
N ALA A 90 9.26 -1.02 0.39
CA ALA A 90 9.81 0.22 0.94
C ALA A 90 9.71 0.25 2.47
N ILE A 91 8.56 -0.11 3.03
CA ILE A 91 8.38 -0.14 4.49
C ILE A 91 9.25 -1.23 5.15
N ALA A 92 9.39 -2.40 4.53
CA ALA A 92 10.26 -3.47 5.01
C ALA A 92 11.77 -3.13 4.92
N ASP A 93 12.12 -2.20 4.02
CA ASP A 93 13.45 -1.61 3.83
C ASP A 93 13.55 -0.20 4.46
N ARG A 94 12.80 0.09 5.52
CA ARG A 94 12.82 1.43 6.15
C ARG A 94 14.26 1.85 6.50
N ASN A 95 14.65 3.05 6.07
CA ASN A 95 16.01 3.63 6.11
C ASN A 95 17.01 3.09 5.07
N GLY A 96 16.65 2.07 4.30
CA GLY A 96 17.43 1.55 3.18
C GLY A 96 17.29 2.38 1.91
N GLY A 97 18.00 1.95 0.86
CA GLY A 97 18.03 2.66 -0.42
C GLY A 97 16.70 2.63 -1.15
N PHE A 98 15.95 1.53 -1.07
CA PHE A 98 14.67 1.42 -1.75
C PHE A 98 13.63 2.32 -1.10
N TYR A 99 13.58 2.38 0.24
CA TYR A 99 12.73 3.33 0.96
C TYR A 99 13.00 4.78 0.55
N LYS A 100 14.28 5.19 0.54
CA LYS A 100 14.66 6.57 0.18
C LYS A 100 14.25 6.92 -1.24
N ASN A 101 14.53 6.04 -2.21
CA ASN A 101 14.18 6.25 -3.60
C ASN A 101 12.66 6.32 -3.78
N PHE A 102 11.92 5.36 -3.21
CA PHE A 102 10.47 5.27 -3.35
C PHE A 102 9.75 6.50 -2.78
N PHE A 103 10.13 6.95 -1.58
CA PHE A 103 9.51 8.12 -0.94
C PHE A 103 10.15 9.47 -1.33
N SER A 104 11.10 9.48 -2.27
CA SER A 104 11.65 10.70 -2.87
C SER A 104 10.83 11.18 -4.06
N GLU A 105 10.19 10.26 -4.80
CA GLU A 105 9.28 10.60 -5.89
C GLU A 105 8.00 11.24 -5.36
N ASN A 106 7.40 12.19 -6.09
CA ASN A 106 6.13 12.76 -5.69
C ASN A 106 5.01 11.73 -5.90
N SER A 107 4.08 11.63 -4.95
CA SER A 107 2.87 10.79 -5.05
C SER A 107 2.09 10.95 -6.36
N LYS A 108 2.07 12.15 -6.97
CA LYS A 108 1.41 12.40 -8.25
C LYS A 108 2.13 11.74 -9.42
N ASP A 109 3.46 11.87 -9.47
CA ASP A 109 4.26 11.28 -10.54
C ASP A 109 4.28 9.76 -10.44
N GLN A 110 4.36 9.25 -9.21
CA GLN A 110 4.23 7.83 -8.94
C GLN A 110 2.87 7.29 -9.41
N ALA A 111 1.77 8.01 -9.17
CA ALA A 111 0.45 7.62 -9.65
C ALA A 111 0.38 7.57 -11.18
N LYS A 112 1.01 8.51 -11.88
CA LYS A 112 1.11 8.49 -13.35
C LYS A 112 1.83 7.23 -13.84
N ASN A 113 2.92 6.84 -13.19
CA ASN A 113 3.68 5.63 -13.52
C ASN A 113 2.84 4.36 -13.35
N TYR A 114 2.11 4.24 -12.24
CA TYR A 114 1.22 3.10 -12.01
C TYR A 114 0.02 3.07 -12.95
N ALA A 115 -0.59 4.23 -13.25
CA ALA A 115 -1.68 4.31 -14.21
C ALA A 115 -1.24 3.82 -15.60
N ALA A 116 -0.06 4.25 -16.06
CA ALA A 116 0.51 3.80 -17.33
C ALA A 116 0.73 2.28 -17.37
N GLN A 117 1.21 1.67 -16.29
CA GLN A 117 1.36 0.22 -16.18
C GLN A 117 0.01 -0.51 -16.25
N THR A 118 -1.00 -0.03 -15.52
CA THR A 118 -2.35 -0.62 -15.52
C THR A 118 -2.99 -0.58 -16.91
N TYR A 119 -2.89 0.55 -17.62
CA TYR A 119 -3.43 0.65 -18.98
C TYR A 119 -2.73 -0.27 -19.97
N ARG A 120 -1.39 -0.41 -19.88
CA ARG A 120 -0.63 -1.34 -20.71
C ARG A 120 -1.05 -2.79 -20.47
N LYS A 121 -1.24 -3.18 -19.20
CA LYS A 121 -1.70 -4.53 -18.84
C LYS A 121 -3.10 -4.81 -19.38
N ASN A 122 -4.01 -3.84 -19.31
CA ASN A 122 -5.38 -3.99 -19.83
C ASN A 122 -5.43 -3.97 -21.37
N LYS A 123 -4.50 -3.26 -22.03
CA LYS A 123 -4.40 -3.26 -23.50
C LYS A 123 -3.88 -4.59 -24.05
N ASN A 124 -2.94 -5.23 -23.35
CA ASN A 124 -2.34 -6.51 -23.74
C ASN A 124 -3.10 -7.74 -23.19
N GLY A 125 -4.15 -7.54 -22.39
CA GLY A 125 -5.00 -8.60 -21.83
C GLY A 125 -6.31 -8.81 -22.60
N LYS A 126 -6.45 -8.19 -23.77
CA LYS A 126 -7.51 -8.45 -24.74
C LYS A 126 -6.92 -9.25 -25.91
N ASP A 127 -6.52 -10.48 -25.63
CA ASP A 127 -6.33 -11.54 -26.63
C ASP A 127 -7.13 -12.76 -26.16
#